data_AF-A0A6P3XHD6-F1
#
_entry.id   AF-A0A6P3XHD6-F1
#
_cell.length_a   1.000
_cell.length_b   1.000
_cell.length_c   1.000
_cell.angle_alpha   90.00
_cell.angle_beta   90.00
_cell.angle_gamma   90.00
#
_symmetry.space_group_name_H-M   'P 1'
#
loop_
_entity.id
_entity.type
_entity.pdbx_description
1 polymer ?
#
loop_
_entity_poly.entity_id
_entity_poly.type
_entity_poly.pdbx_seq_one_letter_code
_entity_poly.pdbx_strand_id
1 'polypeptide(L)'
;MFAQRKIDPELEKLRNEVDGPPNLDTVTLNIQRESSRIHAAYLFEHIGKATLQKLCLLLSSTATGKIYNGWQEFAAHMGLTMEQIRCIDYDFKGLQDPTYYVLLTYVQSPDATMDKILSALQKIERFDVISEIKDYMHNLASALSQDAADELEIIQPTHIPRAPLVLSPILTEQCKIGAARESESRSIPQDDQQKHTKQKYSCIVMLTFAGDGLAIVECITKIFRSKQPPIGVLILQEQKKGVYSRAEEFIDDCFKQVDYIIPILTKGYIEMVNNPAKASEKIHNHLDTKYLKYIYSLLRYEYVANECCNNRVRCIVPDKDVYIVVRASLHPTLQAWFRESDIDDFVNNILLHKF
;
A
#
# COMPACT_ATOMS: atom_id res chain seq x y z
N MET A 1 -2.77 -39.08 31.58
CA MET A 1 -1.72 -39.94 31.02
C MET A 1 -1.69 -39.73 29.52
N PHE A 2 -0.69 -39.03 29.01
CA PHE A 2 -0.51 -38.87 27.56
C PHE A 2 0.10 -40.15 26.99
N ALA A 3 -0.46 -40.66 25.90
CA ALA A 3 0.03 -41.85 25.21
C ALA A 3 1.50 -41.64 24.80
N GLN A 4 2.36 -42.60 25.15
CA GLN A 4 3.75 -42.62 24.67
C GLN A 4 3.74 -42.60 23.15
N ARG A 5 4.22 -41.50 22.56
CA ARG A 5 4.46 -41.41 21.11
C ARG A 5 5.47 -42.50 20.76
N LYS A 6 5.07 -43.45 19.90
CA LYS A 6 6.03 -44.33 19.22
C LYS A 6 6.84 -43.46 18.26
N ILE A 7 8.02 -43.05 18.71
CA ILE A 7 8.97 -42.29 17.91
C ILE A 7 9.75 -43.33 17.09
N ASP A 8 9.70 -43.19 15.78
CA ASP A 8 10.45 -44.03 14.85
C ASP A 8 11.94 -43.62 14.91
N PRO A 9 12.86 -44.54 15.27
CA PRO A 9 14.27 -44.23 15.47
C PRO A 9 14.99 -43.84 14.17
N GLU A 10 14.53 -44.30 13.00
CA GLU A 10 15.13 -43.89 11.73
C GLU A 10 14.72 -42.46 11.35
N LEU A 11 13.47 -42.09 11.62
CA LEU A 11 13.00 -40.71 11.41
C LEU A 11 13.67 -39.71 12.36
N GLU A 12 13.95 -40.12 13.60
CA GLU A 12 14.64 -39.24 14.55
C GLU A 12 16.12 -39.09 14.22
N LYS A 13 16.75 -40.13 13.65
CA LYS A 13 18.11 -40.05 13.12
C LYS A 13 18.19 -39.06 11.95
N LEU A 14 17.25 -39.14 11.00
CA LEU A 14 17.17 -38.20 9.88
C LEU A 14 16.89 -36.75 10.32
N ARG A 15 16.11 -36.55 11.39
CA ARG A 15 15.87 -35.22 11.98
C ARG A 15 17.10 -34.60 12.63
N ASN A 16 18.00 -35.43 13.17
CA ASN A 16 19.24 -34.98 13.80
C ASN A 16 20.38 -34.78 12.78
N GLU A 17 20.27 -35.36 11.57
CA GLU A 17 21.24 -35.21 10.48
C GLU A 17 20.97 -33.95 9.63
N VAL A 18 19.77 -33.39 9.70
CA VAL A 18 19.42 -32.14 9.02
C VAL A 18 19.44 -31.02 10.05
N ASP A 19 20.31 -30.02 9.86
CA ASP A 19 20.26 -28.80 10.65
C ASP A 19 18.82 -28.24 10.56
N GLY A 20 18.17 -28.17 11.73
CA GLY A 20 16.82 -27.65 11.81
C GLY A 20 16.75 -26.22 11.25
N PRO A 21 15.55 -25.76 10.83
CA PRO A 21 15.40 -24.38 10.40
C PRO A 21 15.90 -23.44 11.51
N PRO A 22 16.60 -22.34 11.15
CA PRO A 22 17.17 -21.44 12.13
C PRO A 22 16.09 -20.98 13.12
N ASN A 23 16.39 -21.06 14.41
CA ASN A 23 15.44 -20.68 15.46
C ASN A 23 15.08 -19.19 15.29
N LEU A 24 13.81 -18.91 14.98
CA LEU A 24 13.30 -17.57 14.73
C LEU A 24 13.54 -16.64 15.92
N ASP A 25 13.50 -17.17 17.15
CA ASP A 25 13.76 -16.39 18.36
C ASP A 25 15.21 -15.88 18.40
N THR A 26 16.17 -16.76 18.08
CA THR A 26 17.59 -16.41 18.00
C THR A 26 17.86 -15.40 16.88
N VAL A 27 17.25 -15.61 15.71
CA VAL A 27 17.38 -14.69 14.57
C VAL A 27 16.78 -13.31 14.93
N THR A 28 15.61 -13.29 15.56
CA THR A 28 14.95 -12.04 15.94
C THR A 28 15.75 -11.28 16.99
N LEU A 29 16.31 -11.97 17.99
CA LEU A 29 17.17 -11.36 19.01
C LEU A 29 18.45 -10.74 18.42
N ASN A 30 19.06 -11.40 17.43
CA ASN A 30 20.24 -10.86 16.75
C ASN A 30 19.89 -9.59 15.96
N ILE A 31 18.80 -9.62 15.19
CA ILE A 31 18.36 -8.45 14.42
C ILE A 31 17.94 -7.32 15.35
N GLN A 32 17.26 -7.60 16.47
CA GLN A 32 16.94 -6.59 17.47
C GLN A 32 18.20 -5.93 18.03
N ARG A 33 19.25 -6.71 18.32
CA ARG A 33 20.52 -6.16 18.78
C ARG A 33 21.15 -5.25 17.72
N GLU A 34 21.25 -5.72 16.49
CA GLU A 34 21.85 -4.96 15.37
C GLU A 34 21.07 -3.70 15.02
N SER A 35 19.74 -3.74 15.14
CA SER A 35 18.84 -2.64 14.79
C SER A 35 18.50 -1.70 15.95
N SER A 36 18.99 -2.01 17.18
CA SER A 36 18.71 -1.23 18.40
C SER A 36 19.21 0.20 18.38
N ARG A 37 20.20 0.48 17.52
CA ARG A 37 20.83 1.79 17.40
C ARG A 37 20.41 2.54 16.15
N ILE A 38 19.54 1.96 15.33
CA ILE A 38 19.20 2.53 14.04
C ILE A 38 17.86 3.22 14.16
N HIS A 39 17.85 4.52 13.91
CA HIS A 39 16.62 5.29 13.93
C HIS A 39 15.68 4.83 12.81
N ALA A 40 14.41 4.63 13.13
CA ALA A 40 13.43 4.10 12.21
C ALA A 40 13.07 5.07 11.07
N ALA A 41 13.50 6.33 11.13
CA ALA A 41 13.35 7.25 10.00
C ALA A 41 14.06 6.78 8.72
N TYR A 42 15.07 5.91 8.82
CA TYR A 42 15.69 5.26 7.65
C TYR A 42 14.71 4.45 6.79
N LEU A 43 13.57 4.04 7.35
CA LEU A 43 12.46 3.42 6.58
C LEU A 43 11.94 4.31 5.44
N PHE A 44 12.07 5.64 5.60
CA PHE A 44 11.59 6.62 4.64
C PHE A 44 12.68 7.08 3.66
N GLU A 45 13.91 6.60 3.82
CA GLU A 45 14.99 6.78 2.84
C GLU A 45 15.00 5.65 1.80
N HIS A 46 15.78 5.81 0.73
CA HIS A 46 15.89 4.81 -0.34
C HIS A 46 16.26 3.41 0.20
N ILE A 47 17.15 3.36 1.20
CA ILE A 47 17.65 2.10 1.76
C ILE A 47 16.60 1.33 2.58
N GLY A 48 15.67 2.02 3.25
CA GLY A 48 14.64 1.39 4.08
C GLY A 48 13.27 1.25 3.40
N LYS A 49 13.10 1.80 2.19
CA LYS A 49 11.82 1.84 1.47
C LYS A 49 11.18 0.46 1.27
N ALA A 50 11.98 -0.56 0.94
CA ALA A 50 11.49 -1.93 0.76
C ALA A 50 10.91 -2.50 2.07
N THR A 51 11.62 -2.29 3.19
CA THR A 51 11.15 -2.68 4.53
C THR A 51 9.84 -1.98 4.89
N LEU A 52 9.74 -0.68 4.63
CA LEU A 52 8.53 0.11 4.85
C LEU A 52 7.34 -0.44 4.04
N GLN A 53 7.54 -0.71 2.75
CA GLN A 53 6.50 -1.26 1.88
C GLN A 53 6.02 -2.63 2.36
N LYS A 54 6.94 -3.50 2.76
CA LYS A 54 6.62 -4.84 3.27
C LYS A 54 5.85 -4.78 4.61
N LEU A 55 6.22 -3.86 5.50
CA LEU A 55 5.49 -3.61 6.75
C LEU A 55 4.07 -3.13 6.47
N CYS A 56 3.90 -2.14 5.59
CA CYS A 56 2.60 -1.63 5.19
C CYS A 56 1.72 -2.73 4.62
N LEU A 57 2.28 -3.53 3.70
CA LEU A 57 1.60 -4.69 3.15
C LEU A 57 1.09 -5.61 4.25
N LEU A 58 1.99 -6.14 5.08
CA LEU A 58 1.63 -7.27 5.95
C LEU A 58 0.71 -6.84 7.11
N LEU A 59 0.82 -5.60 7.59
CA LEU A 59 0.02 -5.11 8.70
C LEU A 59 -1.34 -4.54 8.27
N SER A 60 -1.41 -3.89 7.10
CA SER A 60 -2.64 -3.27 6.61
C SER A 60 -3.50 -4.19 5.74
N SER A 61 -2.91 -5.17 5.04
CA SER A 61 -3.66 -6.11 4.19
C SER A 61 -4.27 -7.30 4.95
N THR A 62 -3.79 -7.56 6.18
CA THR A 62 -4.32 -8.66 6.99
C THR A 62 -5.70 -8.27 7.50
N ALA A 63 -6.74 -8.96 7.02
CA ALA A 63 -8.11 -8.70 7.43
C ALA A 63 -8.23 -8.82 8.96
N THR A 64 -8.52 -7.70 9.62
CA THR A 64 -8.79 -7.65 11.07
C THR A 64 -10.03 -8.49 11.38
N GLY A 65 -9.79 -9.72 11.85
CA GLY A 65 -10.77 -10.64 12.40
C GLY A 65 -10.27 -11.16 13.75
N LYS A 66 -11.06 -11.99 14.45
CA LYS A 66 -10.77 -12.52 15.80
C LYS A 66 -9.45 -13.30 15.97
N ILE A 67 -8.64 -13.48 14.92
CA ILE A 67 -7.47 -14.37 14.89
C ILE A 67 -6.15 -13.59 14.80
N TYR A 68 -6.12 -12.40 14.19
CA TYR A 68 -4.87 -11.68 13.94
C TYR A 68 -4.96 -10.22 14.34
N ASN A 69 -3.91 -9.77 15.02
CA ASN A 69 -3.78 -8.38 15.42
C ASN A 69 -3.44 -7.49 14.22
N GLY A 70 -4.16 -6.39 14.08
CA GLY A 70 -4.11 -5.48 12.94
C GLY A 70 -3.14 -4.31 13.11
N TRP A 71 -3.14 -3.40 12.13
CA TRP A 71 -2.34 -2.18 12.19
C TRP A 71 -2.72 -1.28 13.39
N GLN A 72 -3.97 -1.34 13.89
CA GLN A 72 -4.39 -0.53 15.05
C GLN A 72 -3.73 -1.00 16.36
N GLU A 73 -3.64 -2.31 16.59
CA GLU A 73 -2.94 -2.84 17.77
C GLU A 73 -1.44 -2.61 17.64
N PHE A 74 -0.88 -2.79 16.44
CA PHE A 74 0.49 -2.38 16.15
C PHE A 74 0.71 -0.91 16.51
N ALA A 75 -0.16 0.00 16.06
CA ALA A 75 -0.08 1.43 16.36
C ALA A 75 -0.09 1.74 17.86
N ALA A 76 -0.96 1.07 18.63
CA ALA A 76 -1.02 1.20 20.08
C ALA A 76 0.30 0.77 20.74
N HIS A 77 0.90 -0.34 20.27
CA HIS A 77 2.21 -0.81 20.75
C HIS A 77 3.38 0.07 20.30
N MET A 78 3.23 0.81 19.21
CA MET A 78 4.17 1.85 18.76
C MET A 78 4.00 3.19 19.51
N GLY A 79 3.03 3.29 20.43
CA GLY A 79 2.83 4.44 21.32
C GLY A 79 1.87 5.50 20.79
N LEU A 80 1.08 5.20 19.76
CA LEU A 80 0.06 6.14 19.27
C LEU A 80 -1.14 6.20 20.21
N THR A 81 -1.69 7.39 20.36
CA THR A 81 -2.95 7.63 21.09
C THR A 81 -4.15 7.11 20.32
N MET A 82 -5.26 6.85 21.02
CA MET A 82 -6.51 6.43 20.38
C MET A 82 -7.05 7.47 19.41
N GLU A 83 -6.84 8.75 19.70
CA GLU A 83 -7.20 9.87 18.84
C GLU A 83 -6.41 9.86 17.53
N GLN A 84 -5.09 9.63 17.60
CA GLN A 84 -4.23 9.50 16.42
C GLN A 84 -4.62 8.28 15.58
N ILE A 85 -4.86 7.13 16.22
CA ILE A 85 -5.30 5.90 15.53
C ILE A 85 -6.63 6.15 14.80
N ARG A 86 -7.60 6.81 15.44
CA ARG A 86 -8.87 7.19 14.80
C ARG A 86 -8.68 8.17 13.65
N CYS A 87 -7.80 9.16 13.81
CA CYS A 87 -7.50 10.11 12.75
C CYS A 87 -6.91 9.40 11.52
N ILE A 88 -6.03 8.41 11.71
CA ILE A 88 -5.53 7.55 10.62
C ILE A 88 -6.68 6.76 9.97
N ASP A 89 -7.57 6.16 10.76
CA ASP A 89 -8.64 5.30 10.26
C ASP A 89 -9.77 6.06 9.53
N TYR A 90 -10.03 7.31 9.90
CA TYR A 90 -11.14 8.10 9.35
C TYR A 90 -10.71 9.24 8.45
N ASP A 91 -9.73 10.06 8.87
CA ASP A 91 -9.39 11.31 8.19
C ASP A 91 -8.30 11.12 7.13
N PHE A 92 -7.36 10.18 7.36
CA PHE A 92 -6.30 9.86 6.41
C PHE A 92 -6.61 8.62 5.54
N LYS A 93 -7.82 8.07 5.67
CA LYS A 93 -8.24 6.88 4.94
C LYS A 93 -8.19 7.12 3.43
N GLY A 94 -7.44 6.27 2.73
CA GLY A 94 -7.34 6.29 1.26
C GLY A 94 -6.32 7.28 0.68
N LEU A 95 -5.67 8.10 1.51
CA LEU A 95 -4.55 8.96 1.09
C LEU A 95 -3.24 8.18 1.03
N GLN A 96 -2.99 7.34 2.03
CA GLN A 96 -1.87 6.42 2.10
C GLN A 96 -2.22 5.22 3.00
N ASP A 97 -1.34 4.22 3.03
CA ASP A 97 -1.48 3.05 3.90
C ASP A 97 -1.53 3.46 5.40
N PRO A 98 -2.42 2.87 6.22
CA PRO A 98 -2.52 3.26 7.63
C PRO A 98 -1.26 2.94 8.43
N THR A 99 -0.57 1.81 8.14
CA THR A 99 0.71 1.46 8.77
C THR A 99 1.81 2.45 8.38
N TYR A 100 1.75 3.04 7.18
CA TYR A 100 2.66 4.13 6.79
C TYR A 100 2.52 5.32 7.76
N TYR A 101 1.30 5.74 8.08
CA TYR A 101 1.07 6.84 9.02
C TYR A 101 1.45 6.48 10.46
N VAL A 102 1.28 5.23 10.87
CA VAL A 102 1.76 4.73 12.17
C VAL A 102 3.27 4.89 12.26
N LEU A 103 4.00 4.40 11.26
CA LEU A 103 5.46 4.49 11.23
C LEU A 103 5.93 5.94 11.10
N LEU A 104 5.23 6.76 10.29
CA LEU A 104 5.55 8.18 10.15
C LEU A 104 5.37 8.93 11.47
N THR A 105 4.34 8.60 12.24
CA THR A 105 4.10 9.15 13.59
C THR A 105 5.19 8.69 14.55
N TYR A 106 5.51 7.40 14.52
CA TYR A 106 6.51 6.80 15.39
C TYR A 106 7.89 7.43 15.23
N VAL A 107 8.36 7.63 13.99
CA VAL A 107 9.69 8.18 13.71
C VAL A 107 9.87 9.65 14.12
N GLN A 108 8.80 10.32 14.60
CA GLN A 108 8.93 11.67 15.16
C GLN A 108 9.63 11.66 16.53
N SER A 109 9.67 10.52 17.23
CA SER A 109 10.37 10.40 18.52
C SER A 109 11.87 10.21 18.30
N PRO A 110 12.76 10.90 19.04
CA PRO A 110 14.21 10.73 18.90
C PRO A 110 14.70 9.33 19.29
N ASP A 111 13.92 8.63 20.11
CA ASP A 111 14.21 7.26 20.55
C ASP A 111 13.55 6.21 19.64
N ALA A 112 13.02 6.61 18.48
CA ALA A 112 12.32 5.71 17.57
C ALA A 112 13.32 4.81 16.82
N THR A 113 13.66 3.66 17.41
CA THR A 113 14.61 2.70 16.85
C THR A 113 13.92 1.55 16.11
N MET A 114 14.65 0.87 15.23
CA MET A 114 14.14 -0.22 14.39
C MET A 114 13.82 -1.50 15.20
N ASP A 115 14.57 -1.80 16.26
CA ASP A 115 14.33 -2.95 17.15
C ASP A 115 12.98 -2.88 17.87
N LYS A 116 12.50 -1.68 18.17
CA LYS A 116 11.21 -1.44 18.81
C LYS A 116 10.04 -1.79 17.89
N ILE A 117 10.22 -1.70 16.56
CA ILE A 117 9.24 -2.21 15.58
C ILE A 117 9.13 -3.73 15.72
N LEU A 118 10.26 -4.45 15.77
CA LEU A 118 10.27 -5.91 15.99
C LEU A 118 9.65 -6.27 17.35
N SER A 119 9.99 -5.52 18.38
CA SER A 119 9.43 -5.71 19.73
C SER A 119 7.90 -5.51 19.74
N ALA A 120 7.38 -4.54 19.00
CA ALA A 120 5.95 -4.33 18.84
C ALA A 120 5.29 -5.50 18.08
N LEU A 121 5.91 -5.97 16.98
CA LEU A 121 5.44 -7.13 16.22
C LEU A 121 5.40 -8.42 17.06
N GLN A 122 6.39 -8.63 17.94
CA GLN A 122 6.40 -9.75 18.89
C GLN A 122 5.25 -9.64 19.90
N LYS A 123 5.00 -8.43 20.45
CA LYS A 123 3.91 -8.19 21.42
C LYS A 123 2.53 -8.47 20.83
N ILE A 124 2.34 -8.22 19.54
CA ILE A 124 1.09 -8.52 18.82
C ILE A 124 1.09 -9.92 18.18
N GLU A 125 2.09 -10.76 18.49
CA GLU A 125 2.20 -12.15 18.02
C GLU A 125 2.23 -12.29 16.48
N ARG A 126 2.69 -11.26 15.76
CA ARG A 126 2.81 -11.25 14.29
C ARG A 126 4.17 -11.78 13.83
N PHE A 127 4.46 -13.03 14.19
CA PHE A 127 5.70 -13.73 13.82
C PHE A 127 5.82 -13.97 12.31
N ASP A 128 4.68 -14.06 11.61
CA ASP A 128 4.61 -14.09 10.15
C ASP A 128 5.29 -12.86 9.54
N VAL A 129 5.01 -11.68 10.10
CA VAL A 129 5.60 -10.41 9.64
C VAL A 129 7.10 -10.39 9.90
N ILE A 130 7.50 -10.78 11.11
CA ILE A 130 8.92 -10.85 11.50
C ILE A 130 9.70 -11.74 10.54
N SER A 131 9.16 -12.93 10.22
CA SER A 131 9.82 -13.87 9.31
C SER A 131 10.04 -13.29 7.91
N GLU A 132 9.11 -12.45 7.42
CA GLU A 132 9.17 -11.85 6.08
C GLU A 132 10.08 -10.61 6.00
N ILE A 133 10.23 -9.86 7.09
CA ILE A 133 11.02 -8.61 7.10
C ILE A 133 12.45 -8.78 7.63
N LYS A 134 12.77 -9.93 8.25
CA LYS A 134 14.04 -10.17 8.94
C LYS A 134 15.27 -9.86 8.08
N ASP A 135 15.28 -10.29 6.82
CA ASP A 135 16.44 -10.13 5.94
C ASP A 135 16.59 -8.67 5.51
N TYR A 136 15.48 -7.98 5.26
CA TYR A 136 15.49 -6.54 4.95
C TYR A 136 16.04 -5.72 6.12
N MET A 137 15.62 -6.04 7.35
CA MET A 137 16.10 -5.35 8.55
C MET A 137 17.57 -5.65 8.83
N HIS A 138 18.02 -6.89 8.66
CA HIS A 138 19.43 -7.26 8.81
C HIS A 138 20.32 -6.55 7.78
N ASN A 139 19.89 -6.52 6.51
CA ASN A 139 20.63 -5.85 5.44
C ASN A 139 20.72 -4.34 5.67
N LEU A 140 19.61 -3.71 6.07
CA LEU A 140 19.58 -2.30 6.45
C LEU A 140 20.53 -2.03 7.62
N ALA A 141 20.48 -2.89 8.64
CA ALA A 141 21.31 -2.70 9.83
C ALA A 141 22.79 -2.86 9.56
N SER A 142 23.15 -3.87 8.76
CA SER A 142 24.53 -4.12 8.34
C SER A 142 25.08 -2.98 7.50
N ALA A 143 24.29 -2.42 6.58
CA ALA A 143 24.72 -1.31 5.74
C ALA A 143 25.00 -0.03 6.54
N LEU A 144 24.15 0.29 7.52
CA LEU A 144 24.29 1.51 8.32
C LEU A 144 25.33 1.38 9.44
N SER A 145 25.60 0.16 9.92
CA SER A 145 26.58 -0.07 10.98
C SER A 145 28.03 0.02 10.51
N GLN A 146 28.30 -0.01 9.20
CA GLN A 146 29.65 0.12 8.65
C GLN A 146 30.21 1.55 8.76
N ASP A 147 29.35 2.56 8.97
CA ASP A 147 29.71 3.98 8.94
C ASP A 147 29.79 4.65 10.33
N ALA A 148 29.49 3.93 11.42
CA ALA A 148 29.39 4.52 12.76
C ALA A 148 30.65 4.28 13.62
N ALA A 149 31.32 5.37 14.04
CA ALA A 149 32.57 5.35 14.80
C ALA A 149 32.39 5.27 16.34
N ASP A 150 31.18 5.53 16.85
CA ASP A 150 30.91 5.57 18.30
C ASP A 150 29.83 4.53 18.66
N GLU A 151 29.99 3.80 19.77
CA GLU A 151 29.16 2.62 20.09
C GLU A 151 27.84 2.93 20.80
N LEU A 152 27.62 4.17 21.25
CA LEU A 152 26.52 4.52 22.16
C LEU A 152 25.43 5.41 21.54
N GLU A 153 25.68 6.06 20.41
CA GLU A 153 24.72 7.00 19.82
C GLU A 153 23.76 6.30 18.84
N ILE A 154 22.50 6.76 18.80
CA ILE A 154 21.52 6.31 17.79
C ILE A 154 21.95 6.90 16.44
N ILE A 155 22.13 6.04 15.45
CA ILE A 155 22.41 6.41 14.06
C ILE A 155 21.12 7.00 13.48
N GLN A 156 21.14 8.31 13.22
CA GLN A 156 19.99 9.05 12.68
C GLN A 156 20.26 9.48 11.23
N PRO A 157 19.22 9.45 10.37
CA PRO A 157 19.34 10.03 9.03
C PRO A 157 19.44 11.55 9.08
N THR A 158 19.95 12.13 7.99
CA THR A 158 20.09 13.59 7.85
C THR A 158 18.75 14.32 7.87
N HIS A 159 17.67 13.64 7.48
CA HIS A 159 16.34 14.21 7.41
C HIS A 159 15.30 13.23 7.98
N ILE A 160 14.58 13.68 9.00
CA ILE A 160 13.41 12.96 9.53
C ILE A 160 12.16 13.52 8.84
N PRO A 161 11.37 12.69 8.14
CA PRO A 161 10.14 13.15 7.49
C PRO A 161 9.16 13.66 8.53
N ARG A 162 8.47 14.76 8.25
CA ARG A 162 7.50 15.35 9.20
C ARG A 162 6.14 14.68 9.08
N ALA A 163 5.57 14.31 10.21
CA ALA A 163 4.18 13.90 10.29
C ALA A 163 3.23 15.11 10.24
N PRO A 164 1.96 14.95 9.80
CA PRO A 164 0.91 15.94 10.02
C PRO A 164 0.83 16.35 11.50
N LEU A 165 0.47 17.61 11.78
CA LEU A 165 0.43 18.15 13.15
C LEU A 165 -0.44 17.32 14.12
N VAL A 166 -1.57 16.81 13.63
CA VAL A 166 -2.48 15.94 14.41
C VAL A 166 -1.83 14.60 14.80
N LEU A 167 -0.84 14.16 14.03
CA LEU A 167 -0.06 12.95 14.28
C LEU A 167 1.27 13.24 14.97
N SER A 168 1.63 14.50 15.17
CA SER A 168 2.87 14.87 15.85
C SER A 168 2.70 14.73 17.37
N PRO A 169 3.73 14.29 18.12
CA PRO A 169 3.66 14.27 19.57
C PRO A 169 3.44 15.70 20.12
N ILE A 170 2.54 15.83 21.10
CA ILE A 170 2.34 17.10 21.82
C ILE A 170 3.56 17.29 22.74
N LEU A 171 4.61 17.90 22.21
CA LEU A 171 5.77 18.28 23.00
C LEU A 171 5.40 19.50 23.86
N THR A 172 5.23 19.27 25.16
CA THR A 172 5.24 20.35 26.16
C THR A 172 6.67 20.89 26.22
N GLU A 173 6.84 22.17 25.85
CA GLU A 173 8.07 22.96 25.69
C GLU A 173 9.41 22.45 26.26
N GLN A 174 10.46 22.44 25.44
CA GLN A 174 11.60 23.39 25.48
C GLN A 174 12.72 23.01 24.49
N CYS A 175 12.91 23.80 23.41
CA CYS A 175 14.14 24.56 23.13
C CYS A 175 14.26 25.04 21.67
N LYS A 176 14.18 26.37 21.53
CA LYS A 176 15.05 27.28 20.76
C LYS A 176 15.17 27.10 19.24
N ILE A 177 14.39 27.95 18.56
CA ILE A 177 14.77 28.88 17.47
C ILE A 177 16.19 28.68 16.91
N GLY A 178 16.23 28.14 15.69
CA GLY A 178 17.33 28.31 14.75
C GLY A 178 16.74 28.48 13.35
N ALA A 179 16.48 29.73 12.97
CA ALA A 179 16.10 30.07 11.61
C ALA A 179 17.32 29.88 10.69
N ALA A 180 17.21 29.03 9.67
CA ALA A 180 18.17 28.94 8.58
C ALA A 180 17.45 28.64 7.25
N ARG A 181 17.18 29.74 6.54
CA ARG A 181 17.16 29.96 5.09
C ARG A 181 16.88 28.75 4.19
N GLU A 182 15.73 28.83 3.52
CA GLU A 182 15.50 28.27 2.20
C GLU A 182 16.71 28.55 1.29
N SER A 183 17.27 27.50 0.72
CA SER A 183 18.24 27.59 -0.37
C SER A 183 17.85 26.54 -1.40
N GLU A 184 17.32 27.02 -2.51
CA GLU A 184 17.17 26.30 -3.76
C GLU A 184 18.54 25.72 -4.18
N SER A 185 18.58 24.45 -4.61
CA SER A 185 19.09 24.07 -5.94
C SER A 185 19.37 22.56 -6.05
N ARG A 186 18.86 21.99 -7.18
CA ARG A 186 19.44 20.97 -8.09
C ARG A 186 19.89 19.63 -7.48
N SER A 187 19.66 18.46 -8.06
CA SER A 187 19.10 18.02 -9.34
C SER A 187 18.95 16.49 -9.25
N ILE A 188 17.84 15.96 -9.71
CA ILE A 188 17.57 14.51 -9.80
C ILE A 188 18.35 13.93 -10.99
N PRO A 189 19.00 12.76 -10.90
CA PRO A 189 19.39 12.00 -12.09
C PRO A 189 18.13 11.35 -12.67
N GLN A 190 17.67 11.86 -13.82
CA GLN A 190 16.68 11.19 -14.65
C GLN A 190 17.34 9.98 -15.31
N ASP A 191 16.78 8.79 -15.11
CA ASP A 191 17.07 7.64 -15.97
C ASP A 191 16.01 7.62 -17.07
N ASP A 192 16.42 8.15 -18.23
CA ASP A 192 15.65 8.25 -19.46
C ASP A 192 15.61 6.89 -20.16
N GLN A 193 14.42 6.28 -20.23
CA GLN A 193 14.04 5.45 -21.38
C GLN A 193 12.58 5.68 -21.77
N GLN A 194 12.24 6.88 -22.24
CA GLN A 194 11.04 7.12 -23.04
C GLN A 194 11.37 7.05 -24.54
N LYS A 195 10.94 5.97 -25.19
CA LYS A 195 10.88 5.90 -26.66
C LYS A 195 9.78 6.85 -27.14
N HIS A 196 10.20 7.96 -27.72
CA HIS A 196 9.35 8.92 -28.42
C HIS A 196 8.51 8.29 -29.54
N THR A 197 7.22 8.12 -29.30
CA THR A 197 6.18 8.24 -30.33
C THR A 197 5.33 9.46 -29.99
N LYS A 198 4.95 10.25 -30.99
CA LYS A 198 4.21 11.53 -30.85
C LYS A 198 2.94 11.31 -30.02
N GLN A 199 2.98 11.58 -28.71
CA GLN A 199 1.91 11.23 -27.79
C GLN A 199 0.76 12.22 -27.93
N LYS A 200 -0.38 11.73 -28.46
CA LYS A 200 -1.63 12.49 -28.64
C LYS A 200 -2.34 12.79 -27.31
N TYR A 201 -1.98 12.05 -26.25
CA TYR A 201 -2.58 12.12 -24.93
C TYR A 201 -1.48 12.28 -23.87
N SER A 202 -1.79 13.01 -22.79
CA SER A 202 -0.90 13.17 -21.63
C SER A 202 -0.86 11.92 -20.74
N CYS A 203 -1.98 11.21 -20.67
CA CYS A 203 -2.17 10.02 -19.86
C CYS A 203 -3.31 9.20 -20.48
N ILE A 204 -3.29 7.88 -20.33
CA ILE A 204 -4.34 6.96 -20.75
C ILE A 204 -4.87 6.24 -19.51
N VAL A 205 -6.19 6.25 -19.32
CA VAL A 205 -6.84 5.63 -18.18
C VAL A 205 -7.91 4.62 -18.63
N MET A 206 -8.08 3.55 -17.87
CA MET A 206 -9.17 2.59 -18.05
C MET A 206 -10.22 2.79 -16.97
N LEU A 207 -11.48 3.04 -17.36
CA LEU A 207 -12.58 3.13 -16.41
C LEU A 207 -13.24 1.75 -16.22
N THR A 208 -13.50 1.35 -14.98
CA THR A 208 -14.25 0.13 -14.67
C THR A 208 -15.40 0.44 -13.73
N PHE A 209 -16.61 0.00 -14.08
CA PHE A 209 -17.84 0.44 -13.42
C PHE A 209 -18.98 -0.56 -13.56
N ALA A 210 -19.84 -0.61 -12.54
CA ALA A 210 -21.13 -1.29 -12.62
C ALA A 210 -22.19 -0.37 -13.27
N GLY A 211 -23.35 -0.93 -13.64
CA GLY A 211 -24.37 -0.18 -14.38
C GLY A 211 -24.89 1.08 -13.66
N ASP A 212 -24.87 1.11 -12.34
CA ASP A 212 -25.25 2.27 -11.52
C ASP A 212 -24.19 3.39 -11.49
N GLY A 213 -22.99 3.13 -12.01
CA GLY A 213 -21.92 4.11 -12.18
C GLY A 213 -21.87 4.79 -13.56
N LEU A 214 -22.72 4.38 -14.52
CA LEU A 214 -22.64 4.85 -15.91
C LEU A 214 -22.73 6.39 -16.04
N ALA A 215 -23.66 7.03 -15.34
CA ALA A 215 -23.83 8.49 -15.41
C ALA A 215 -22.56 9.24 -14.94
N ILE A 216 -21.87 8.70 -13.96
CA ILE A 216 -20.67 9.28 -13.36
C ILE A 216 -19.49 9.09 -14.32
N VAL A 217 -19.39 7.92 -14.93
CA VAL A 217 -18.42 7.63 -16.01
C VAL A 217 -18.58 8.61 -17.16
N GLU A 218 -19.80 8.86 -17.61
CA GLU A 218 -20.05 9.83 -18.68
C GLU A 218 -19.62 11.25 -18.29
N CYS A 219 -19.84 11.65 -17.03
CA CYS A 219 -19.39 12.94 -16.50
C CYS A 219 -17.86 13.04 -16.48
N ILE A 220 -17.19 12.09 -15.82
CA ILE A 220 -15.73 12.03 -15.70
C ILE A 220 -15.06 11.96 -17.07
N THR A 221 -15.62 11.16 -17.99
CA THR A 221 -15.09 11.01 -19.34
C THR A 221 -15.10 12.34 -20.10
N LYS A 222 -16.14 13.17 -19.93
CA LYS A 222 -16.19 14.51 -20.51
C LYS A 222 -15.10 15.41 -19.91
N ILE A 223 -14.91 15.36 -18.59
CA ILE A 223 -13.87 16.12 -17.90
C ILE A 223 -12.48 15.72 -18.43
N PHE A 224 -12.15 14.43 -18.46
CA PHE A 224 -10.85 13.91 -18.88
C PHE A 224 -10.53 14.25 -20.34
N ARG A 225 -11.52 14.10 -21.22
CA ARG A 225 -11.38 14.45 -22.65
C ARG A 225 -11.29 15.95 -22.90
N SER A 226 -11.74 16.79 -21.97
CA SER A 226 -11.68 18.26 -22.09
C SER A 226 -10.33 18.88 -21.69
N LYS A 227 -9.46 18.14 -21.00
CA LYS A 227 -8.15 18.65 -20.55
C LYS A 227 -7.20 18.86 -21.75
N GLN A 228 -6.17 19.67 -21.56
CA GLN A 228 -5.11 19.89 -22.55
C GLN A 228 -3.72 19.65 -21.91
N PRO A 229 -2.97 18.61 -22.33
CA PRO A 229 -3.36 17.59 -23.32
C PRO A 229 -4.53 16.72 -22.81
N PRO A 230 -5.36 16.16 -23.72
CA PRO A 230 -6.49 15.33 -23.31
C PRO A 230 -6.00 14.03 -22.66
N ILE A 231 -6.78 13.54 -21.70
CA ILE A 231 -6.57 12.23 -21.11
C ILE A 231 -7.32 11.21 -21.97
N GLY A 232 -6.61 10.19 -22.44
CA GLY A 232 -7.19 9.06 -23.15
C GLY A 232 -8.04 8.24 -22.20
N VAL A 233 -9.30 7.99 -22.54
CA VAL A 233 -10.23 7.22 -21.69
C VAL A 233 -10.66 5.96 -22.43
N LEU A 234 -10.34 4.82 -21.84
CA LEU A 234 -10.74 3.50 -22.32
C LEU A 234 -12.00 3.03 -21.58
N ILE A 235 -13.06 2.81 -22.35
CA ILE A 235 -14.33 2.19 -21.94
C ILE A 235 -14.57 1.00 -22.88
N LEU A 236 -14.80 -0.21 -22.33
CA LEU A 236 -14.93 -1.43 -23.13
C LEU A 236 -16.13 -1.37 -24.08
N GLN A 237 -17.23 -0.75 -23.64
CA GLN A 237 -18.40 -0.53 -24.48
C GLN A 237 -18.12 0.37 -25.69
N GLU A 238 -17.12 1.24 -25.65
CA GLU A 238 -16.70 2.02 -26.83
C GLU A 238 -15.81 1.18 -27.79
N GLN A 239 -15.23 0.08 -27.29
CA GLN A 239 -14.31 -0.82 -28.03
C GLN A 239 -14.95 -2.15 -28.45
N LYS A 240 -16.27 -2.18 -28.64
CA LYS A 240 -17.05 -3.42 -28.86
C LYS A 240 -16.45 -4.38 -29.89
N LYS A 241 -15.94 -3.85 -31.01
CA LYS A 241 -15.37 -4.66 -32.10
C LYS A 241 -14.16 -5.48 -31.65
N GLY A 242 -13.28 -4.91 -30.83
CA GLY A 242 -12.13 -5.61 -30.26
C GLY A 242 -12.52 -6.61 -29.18
N VAL A 243 -13.50 -6.23 -28.34
CA VAL A 243 -13.98 -7.11 -27.26
C VAL A 243 -14.72 -8.33 -27.82
N TYR A 244 -15.52 -8.19 -28.89
CA TYR A 244 -16.27 -9.33 -29.45
C TYR A 244 -15.41 -10.35 -30.20
N SER A 245 -14.20 -10.01 -30.63
CA SER A 245 -13.32 -10.95 -31.33
C SER A 245 -12.51 -11.82 -30.37
N ARG A 246 -11.79 -11.20 -29.42
CA ARG A 246 -10.94 -11.87 -28.43
C ARG A 246 -10.99 -11.11 -27.10
N ALA A 247 -12.09 -11.25 -26.38
CA ALA A 247 -12.39 -10.40 -25.24
C ALA A 247 -11.30 -10.32 -24.17
N GLU A 248 -10.86 -11.47 -23.64
CA GLU A 248 -9.89 -11.52 -22.53
C GLU A 248 -8.53 -10.98 -22.97
N GLU A 249 -8.02 -11.41 -24.12
CA GLU A 249 -6.73 -10.93 -24.65
C GLU A 249 -6.75 -9.44 -24.98
N PHE A 250 -7.85 -8.95 -25.57
CA PHE A 250 -8.01 -7.52 -25.82
C PHE A 250 -8.04 -6.72 -24.52
N ILE A 251 -8.73 -7.23 -23.49
CA ILE A 251 -8.75 -6.59 -22.17
C ILE A 251 -7.38 -6.63 -21.52
N ASP A 252 -6.63 -7.73 -21.60
CA ASP A 252 -5.27 -7.84 -21.08
C ASP A 252 -4.31 -6.85 -21.75
N ASP A 253 -4.38 -6.75 -23.08
CA ASP A 253 -3.56 -5.81 -23.85
C ASP A 253 -3.88 -4.37 -23.47
N CYS A 254 -5.18 -4.04 -23.36
CA CYS A 254 -5.64 -2.74 -22.89
C CYS A 254 -5.17 -2.46 -21.46
N PHE A 255 -5.34 -3.43 -20.56
CA PHE A 255 -4.98 -3.33 -19.15
C PHE A 255 -3.48 -3.05 -18.97
N LYS A 256 -2.62 -3.59 -19.83
CA LYS A 256 -1.17 -3.32 -19.80
C LYS A 256 -0.79 -1.97 -20.40
N GLN A 257 -1.59 -1.43 -21.31
CA GLN A 257 -1.25 -0.20 -22.07
C GLN A 257 -1.71 1.10 -21.42
N VAL A 258 -2.64 1.06 -20.45
CA VAL A 258 -3.07 2.26 -19.73
C VAL A 258 -2.08 2.66 -18.65
N ASP A 259 -2.04 3.93 -18.25
CA ASP A 259 -1.24 4.39 -17.12
C ASP A 259 -1.96 4.08 -15.80
N TYR A 260 -3.26 4.39 -15.73
CA TYR A 260 -4.09 4.16 -14.53
C TYR A 260 -5.35 3.35 -14.83
N ILE A 261 -5.80 2.58 -13.84
CA ILE A 261 -7.13 1.96 -13.82
C ILE A 261 -7.96 2.66 -12.76
N ILE A 262 -9.16 3.10 -13.14
CA ILE A 262 -10.04 3.89 -12.29
C ILE A 262 -11.37 3.17 -12.09
N PRO A 263 -11.50 2.42 -10.99
CA PRO A 263 -12.77 1.89 -10.54
C PRO A 263 -13.72 2.99 -10.05
N ILE A 264 -14.96 2.98 -10.56
CA ILE A 264 -16.05 3.81 -10.02
C ILE A 264 -16.77 2.99 -8.95
N LEU A 265 -16.47 3.29 -7.69
CA LEU A 265 -16.92 2.52 -6.53
C LEU A 265 -18.34 2.90 -6.11
N THR A 266 -19.31 2.40 -6.87
CA THR A 266 -20.72 2.44 -6.49
C THR A 266 -21.08 1.26 -5.58
N LYS A 267 -22.27 1.31 -4.98
CA LYS A 267 -22.87 0.14 -4.31
C LYS A 267 -22.90 -1.09 -5.23
N GLY A 268 -23.31 -0.92 -6.50
CA GLY A 268 -23.37 -1.99 -7.48
C GLY A 268 -21.99 -2.58 -7.82
N TYR A 269 -20.94 -1.75 -7.86
CA TYR A 269 -19.58 -2.21 -8.09
C TYR A 269 -19.14 -3.15 -6.96
N ILE A 270 -19.29 -2.70 -5.70
CA ILE A 270 -18.90 -3.45 -4.50
C ILE A 270 -19.67 -4.78 -4.42
N GLU A 271 -20.98 -4.74 -4.65
CA GLU A 271 -21.81 -5.95 -4.65
C GLU A 271 -21.35 -6.96 -5.70
N MET A 272 -20.93 -6.48 -6.88
CA MET A 272 -20.50 -7.35 -7.98
C MET A 272 -19.14 -8.00 -7.72
N VAL A 273 -18.17 -7.27 -7.17
CA VAL A 273 -16.85 -7.83 -6.86
C VAL A 273 -16.86 -8.79 -5.67
N ASN A 274 -17.77 -8.56 -4.70
CA ASN A 274 -17.84 -9.38 -3.49
C ASN A 274 -18.73 -10.63 -3.62
N ASN A 275 -19.69 -10.66 -4.55
CA ASN A 275 -20.57 -11.82 -4.71
C ASN A 275 -20.27 -12.64 -5.98
N PRO A 276 -19.66 -13.83 -5.88
CA PRO A 276 -19.44 -14.70 -7.03
C PRO A 276 -20.76 -15.16 -7.68
N ALA A 277 -21.81 -15.43 -6.87
CA ALA A 277 -23.06 -16.06 -7.33
C ALA A 277 -24.02 -15.15 -8.12
N LYS A 278 -23.99 -13.82 -7.94
CA LYS A 278 -24.98 -12.90 -8.56
C LYS A 278 -24.68 -12.52 -10.02
N ALA A 279 -23.55 -12.95 -10.57
CA ALA A 279 -23.13 -12.53 -11.93
C ALA A 279 -23.65 -13.44 -13.05
N SER A 280 -24.01 -14.69 -12.75
CA SER A 280 -24.51 -15.63 -13.76
C SER A 280 -25.98 -15.42 -14.10
N GLU A 281 -26.75 -14.71 -13.28
CA GLU A 281 -28.20 -14.56 -13.46
C GLU A 281 -28.62 -13.29 -14.23
N LYS A 282 -27.72 -12.31 -14.39
CA LYS A 282 -28.02 -11.07 -15.11
C LYS A 282 -27.34 -11.07 -16.47
N ILE A 283 -28.14 -11.10 -17.54
CA ILE A 283 -27.65 -10.80 -18.89
C ILE A 283 -27.17 -9.35 -18.90
N HIS A 284 -25.85 -9.17 -18.79
CA HIS A 284 -25.23 -7.85 -18.87
C HIS A 284 -25.05 -7.47 -20.35
N ASN A 285 -25.93 -6.61 -20.85
CA ASN A 285 -25.83 -6.06 -22.21
C ASN A 285 -24.68 -5.07 -22.38
N HIS A 286 -24.10 -4.59 -21.27
CA HIS A 286 -23.01 -3.62 -21.26
C HIS A 286 -21.67 -4.33 -21.02
N LEU A 287 -20.70 -4.13 -21.92
CA LEU A 287 -19.42 -4.85 -21.89
C LEU A 287 -18.61 -4.54 -20.62
N ASP A 288 -18.59 -3.29 -20.17
CA ASP A 288 -17.88 -2.91 -18.93
C ASP A 288 -18.42 -3.64 -17.70
N THR A 289 -19.74 -3.79 -17.59
CA THR A 289 -20.36 -4.54 -16.49
C THR A 289 -20.12 -6.04 -16.64
N LYS A 290 -20.17 -6.57 -17.87
CA LYS A 290 -19.92 -8.00 -18.15
C LYS A 290 -18.51 -8.42 -17.74
N TYR A 291 -17.51 -7.59 -18.04
CA TYR A 291 -16.10 -7.91 -17.78
C TYR A 291 -15.53 -7.30 -16.49
N LEU A 292 -16.37 -6.64 -15.67
CA LEU A 292 -15.96 -6.02 -14.41
C LEU A 292 -15.20 -6.99 -13.50
N LYS A 293 -15.72 -8.22 -13.32
CA LYS A 293 -15.06 -9.25 -12.49
C LYS A 293 -13.72 -9.72 -13.04
N TYR A 294 -13.60 -9.78 -14.37
CA TYR A 294 -12.35 -10.15 -15.03
C TYR A 294 -11.30 -9.07 -14.78
N ILE A 295 -11.64 -7.81 -15.02
CA ILE A 295 -10.77 -6.66 -14.72
C ILE A 295 -10.39 -6.65 -13.23
N TYR A 296 -11.35 -6.83 -12.32
CA TYR A 296 -11.06 -6.90 -10.89
C TYR A 296 -10.10 -8.04 -10.52
N SER A 297 -10.14 -9.16 -11.23
CA SER A 297 -9.18 -10.24 -11.03
C SER A 297 -7.78 -9.86 -11.52
N LEU A 298 -7.68 -9.15 -12.64
CA LEU A 298 -6.40 -8.57 -13.12
C LEU A 298 -5.82 -7.56 -12.11
N LEU A 299 -6.66 -6.69 -11.52
CA LEU A 299 -6.22 -5.74 -10.49
C LEU A 299 -5.60 -6.45 -9.28
N ARG A 300 -6.25 -7.53 -8.80
CA ARG A 300 -5.73 -8.32 -7.66
C ARG A 300 -4.46 -9.06 -8.03
N TYR A 301 -4.39 -9.62 -9.24
CA TYR A 301 -3.19 -10.30 -9.72
C TYR A 301 -2.01 -9.34 -9.83
N GLU A 302 -2.20 -8.17 -10.46
CA GLU A 302 -1.16 -7.14 -10.58
C GLU A 302 -0.70 -6.65 -9.21
N TYR A 303 -1.62 -6.47 -8.27
CA TYR A 303 -1.28 -6.11 -6.90
C TYR A 303 -0.36 -7.13 -6.26
N VAL A 304 -0.71 -8.42 -6.28
CA VAL A 304 0.14 -9.48 -5.71
C VAL A 304 1.49 -9.56 -6.43
N ALA A 305 1.49 -9.45 -7.77
CA ALA A 305 2.71 -9.48 -8.57
C ALA A 305 3.66 -8.31 -8.27
N ASN A 306 3.13 -7.15 -7.91
CA ASN A 306 3.88 -5.96 -7.54
C ASN A 306 4.16 -5.88 -6.04
N GLU A 307 4.33 -7.02 -5.38
CA GLU A 307 4.57 -7.10 -3.93
C GLU A 307 3.54 -6.30 -3.13
N CYS A 308 2.29 -6.35 -3.60
CA CYS A 308 1.14 -5.67 -3.01
C CYS A 308 1.29 -4.14 -2.89
N CYS A 309 2.01 -3.55 -3.84
CA CYS A 309 2.03 -2.11 -4.07
C CYS A 309 0.97 -1.73 -5.10
N ASN A 310 0.09 -0.79 -4.75
CA ASN A 310 -0.93 -0.28 -5.65
C ASN A 310 -0.46 0.97 -6.40
N ASN A 311 0.24 0.77 -7.51
CA ASN A 311 0.83 1.87 -8.28
C ASN A 311 -0.13 2.51 -9.31
N ARG A 312 -1.11 1.74 -9.80
CA ARG A 312 -1.92 2.12 -10.97
C ARG A 312 -3.42 2.25 -10.70
N VAL A 313 -3.92 1.68 -9.60
CA VAL A 313 -5.37 1.67 -9.32
C VAL A 313 -5.72 2.84 -8.42
N ARG A 314 -6.54 3.77 -8.93
CA ARG A 314 -7.05 4.91 -8.16
C ARG A 314 -8.54 5.03 -8.37
N CYS A 315 -9.32 4.83 -7.32
CA CYS A 315 -10.77 4.75 -7.45
C CYS A 315 -11.43 6.11 -7.32
N ILE A 316 -12.63 6.23 -7.88
CA ILE A 316 -13.50 7.39 -7.67
C ILE A 316 -14.79 6.91 -7.02
N VAL A 317 -15.20 7.59 -5.96
CA VAL A 317 -16.38 7.28 -5.16
C VAL A 317 -17.41 8.38 -5.36
N PRO A 318 -18.62 8.04 -5.83
CA PRO A 318 -19.73 8.98 -5.87
C PRO A 318 -20.00 9.54 -4.47
N ASP A 319 -20.26 10.84 -4.34
CA ASP A 319 -20.44 11.47 -3.02
C ASP A 319 -21.53 10.78 -2.18
N LYS A 320 -22.61 10.33 -2.86
CA LYS A 320 -23.71 9.59 -2.26
C LYS A 320 -23.32 8.21 -1.69
N ASP A 321 -22.26 7.59 -2.22
CA ASP A 321 -21.84 6.22 -1.92
C ASP A 321 -20.62 6.18 -0.98
N VAL A 322 -20.05 7.33 -0.60
CA VAL A 322 -18.89 7.43 0.33
C VAL A 322 -19.12 6.65 1.61
N TYR A 323 -20.31 6.79 2.22
CA TYR A 323 -20.64 6.06 3.45
C TYR A 323 -20.59 4.53 3.28
N ILE A 324 -21.00 4.03 2.10
CA ILE A 324 -20.99 2.59 1.79
C ILE A 324 -19.56 2.11 1.62
N VAL A 325 -18.75 2.87 0.86
CA VAL A 325 -17.33 2.57 0.61
C VAL A 325 -16.52 2.54 1.90
N VAL A 326 -16.70 3.55 2.78
CA VAL A 326 -15.96 3.65 4.05
C VAL A 326 -16.24 2.46 4.96
N ARG A 327 -17.47 1.91 4.92
CA ARG A 327 -17.91 0.76 5.73
C ARG A 327 -17.67 -0.59 5.08
N ALA A 328 -17.39 -0.62 3.77
CA ALA A 328 -17.16 -1.86 3.06
C ALA A 328 -15.77 -2.41 3.39
N SER A 329 -15.69 -3.73 3.56
CA SER A 329 -14.42 -4.45 3.62
C SER A 329 -13.86 -4.58 2.21
N LEU A 330 -13.21 -3.54 1.72
CA LEU A 330 -12.63 -3.49 0.37
C LEU A 330 -11.23 -4.13 0.35
N HIS A 331 -10.91 -4.81 -0.74
CA HIS A 331 -9.56 -5.27 -1.02
C HIS A 331 -8.61 -4.06 -1.14
N PRO A 332 -7.33 -4.15 -0.70
CA PRO A 332 -6.38 -3.04 -0.72
C PRO A 332 -6.25 -2.30 -2.05
N THR A 333 -6.43 -3.00 -3.18
CA THR A 333 -6.45 -2.40 -4.53
C THR A 333 -7.53 -1.34 -4.74
N LEU A 334 -8.61 -1.37 -3.95
CA LEU A 334 -9.74 -0.45 -4.05
C LEU A 334 -9.78 0.57 -2.90
N GLN A 335 -8.79 0.56 -2.00
CA GLN A 335 -8.79 1.44 -0.82
C GLN A 335 -8.22 2.83 -1.10
N ALA A 336 -7.43 3.00 -2.16
CA ALA A 336 -6.98 4.30 -2.64
C ALA A 336 -8.06 4.94 -3.52
N TRP A 337 -8.83 5.87 -2.95
CA TRP A 337 -9.98 6.45 -3.62
C TRP A 337 -10.16 7.95 -3.36
N PHE A 338 -10.79 8.63 -4.33
CA PHE A 338 -11.12 10.05 -4.32
C PHE A 338 -12.63 10.23 -4.38
N ARG A 339 -13.15 11.34 -3.84
CA ARG A 339 -14.56 11.68 -4.02
C ARG A 339 -14.79 12.20 -5.43
N GLU A 340 -16.01 12.02 -5.92
CA GLU A 340 -16.45 12.63 -7.18
C GLU A 340 -16.33 14.15 -7.13
N SER A 341 -16.58 14.78 -5.97
CA SER A 341 -16.36 16.21 -5.76
C SER A 341 -14.92 16.68 -5.98
N ASP A 342 -13.94 15.79 -5.80
CA ASP A 342 -12.51 16.11 -5.77
C ASP A 342 -11.83 15.76 -7.11
N ILE A 343 -12.63 15.64 -8.18
CA ILE A 343 -12.18 15.16 -9.49
C ILE A 343 -11.10 16.03 -10.13
N ASP A 344 -11.10 17.34 -9.88
CA ASP A 344 -10.09 18.23 -10.45
C ASP A 344 -8.72 18.03 -9.81
N ASP A 345 -8.67 17.82 -8.49
CA ASP A 345 -7.44 17.48 -7.78
C ASP A 345 -6.94 16.10 -8.20
N PHE A 346 -7.85 15.14 -8.35
CA PHE A 346 -7.55 13.83 -8.89
C PHE A 346 -6.88 13.91 -10.27
N VAL A 347 -7.45 14.71 -11.19
CA VAL A 347 -6.90 14.92 -12.53
C VAL A 347 -5.49 15.51 -12.46
N ASN A 348 -5.26 16.51 -11.61
CA ASN A 348 -3.94 17.11 -11.47
C ASN A 348 -2.91 16.09 -10.99
N ASN A 349 -3.29 15.18 -10.10
CA ASN A 349 -2.38 14.17 -9.57
C ASN A 349 -2.02 13.08 -10.60
N ILE A 350 -2.97 12.60 -11.41
CA ILE A 350 -2.65 11.63 -12.48
C ILE A 350 -1.80 12.25 -13.60
N LEU A 351 -2.01 13.54 -13.92
CA LEU A 351 -1.23 14.23 -14.93
C LEU A 351 0.21 14.52 -14.50
N LEU A 352 0.43 14.70 -13.19
CA LEU A 352 1.74 14.96 -12.61
C LEU A 352 2.46 13.68 -12.14
N HIS A 353 1.86 12.50 -12.35
CA HIS A 353 2.35 11.21 -11.85
C HIS A 353 2.73 11.24 -10.36
N LYS A 354 1.92 11.93 -9.54
CA LYS A 354 2.21 12.17 -8.10
C LYS A 354 1.85 10.99 -7.18
N PHE A 355 1.49 9.84 -7.75
CA PHE A 355 0.81 8.75 -7.06
C PHE A 355 1.66 7.53 -6.79
#